data_AF-A0AAW7DMF6-F1
#
_entry.id   AF-A0AAW7DMF6-F1
#
_cell.length_a   1.000
_cell.length_b   1.000
_cell.length_c   1.000
_cell.angle_alpha   90.00
_cell.angle_beta   90.00
_cell.angle_gamma   90.00
#
_symmetry.space_group_name_H-M   'P 1'
#
loop_
_entity.id
_entity.type
_entity.pdbx_description
1 polymer ?
#
loop_
_entity_poly.entity_id
_entity_poly.type
_entity_poly.pdbx_seq_one_letter_code
_entity_poly.pdbx_strand_id
1 'polypeptide(L)'
;MNEELQNINKLSDNQLVEYFQDGVIARATGSDFNNQLYIEVRKKLLENKNIDELLPEWIKSKRTIDQFWTFIKGRYSTYQERRDFLWSEFAPLLNYLETKTTSPLDESIVFDEMHIHNQWQKALDRKQTEPEGAITSARTLIESILKHILDEQNIKYNDGAELPELYKEVAKSLNLAPENHQEQIFKQILGGSSSIVSGLGALRNKLGDAHGKSKKSIKPSERHSELAVNLAGTMAIFLFKTFKEKTQNK
;
A
#
# COMPACT_ATOMS: atom_id res chain seq x y z
N MET A 1 16.63 -11.79 -14.74
CA MET A 1 16.54 -12.92 -13.79
C MET A 1 16.49 -12.47 -12.32
N ASN A 2 17.55 -11.91 -11.72
CA ASN A 2 17.47 -11.43 -10.31
C ASN A 2 16.50 -10.24 -10.14
N GLU A 3 16.44 -9.32 -11.10
CA GLU A 3 15.51 -8.19 -11.08
C GLU A 3 14.05 -8.61 -11.27
N GLU A 4 13.77 -9.59 -12.13
CA GLU A 4 12.41 -10.12 -12.34
C GLU A 4 11.88 -10.88 -11.11
N LEU A 5 12.74 -11.67 -10.45
CA LEU A 5 12.38 -12.30 -9.16
C LEU A 5 12.07 -11.24 -8.09
N GLN A 6 12.83 -10.14 -8.04
CA GLN A 6 12.57 -9.04 -7.12
C GLN A 6 11.26 -8.30 -7.44
N ASN A 7 10.89 -8.21 -8.72
CA ASN A 7 9.62 -7.59 -9.14
C ASN A 7 8.40 -8.45 -8.80
N ILE A 8 8.51 -9.79 -8.86
CA ILE A 8 7.44 -10.72 -8.43
C ILE A 8 7.06 -10.52 -6.96
N ASN A 9 7.97 -10.03 -6.12
CA ASN A 9 7.69 -9.72 -4.71
C ASN A 9 6.84 -8.47 -4.48
N LYS A 10 6.60 -7.67 -5.52
CA LYS A 10 5.84 -6.42 -5.42
C LYS A 10 4.46 -6.49 -6.10
N LEU A 11 4.14 -7.60 -6.76
CA LEU A 11 2.87 -7.78 -7.46
C LEU A 11 1.72 -8.00 -6.48
N SER A 12 0.57 -7.39 -6.76
CA SER A 12 -0.68 -7.73 -6.09
C SER A 12 -1.14 -9.15 -6.45
N ASP A 13 -2.08 -9.71 -5.70
CA ASP A 13 -2.62 -11.05 -5.98
C ASP A 13 -3.18 -11.16 -7.41
N ASN A 14 -3.89 -10.15 -7.89
CA ASN A 14 -4.41 -10.14 -9.27
C ASN A 14 -3.28 -10.11 -10.31
N GLN A 15 -2.32 -9.19 -10.15
CA GLN A 15 -1.17 -9.08 -11.05
C GLN A 15 -0.32 -10.35 -11.06
N LEU A 16 -0.22 -11.04 -9.92
CA LEU A 16 0.52 -12.29 -9.80
C LEU A 16 -0.17 -13.43 -10.57
N VAL A 17 -1.51 -13.49 -10.53
CA VAL A 17 -2.29 -14.49 -11.29
C VAL A 17 -2.23 -14.21 -12.80
N GLU A 18 -2.40 -12.95 -13.21
CA GLU A 18 -2.25 -12.52 -14.62
C GLU A 18 -0.86 -12.86 -15.15
N TYR A 19 0.20 -12.50 -14.40
CA TYR A 19 1.57 -12.83 -14.75
C TYR A 19 1.79 -14.34 -14.93
N PHE A 20 1.23 -15.15 -14.03
CA PHE A 20 1.34 -16.60 -14.12
C PHE A 20 0.59 -17.15 -15.34
N GLN A 21 -0.63 -16.67 -15.60
CA GLN A 21 -1.45 -17.03 -16.75
C GLN A 21 -0.71 -16.73 -18.06
N ASP A 22 -0.17 -15.52 -18.20
CA ASP A 22 0.57 -15.10 -19.39
C ASP A 22 1.82 -15.96 -19.61
N GLY A 23 2.57 -16.25 -18.54
CA GLY A 23 3.74 -17.11 -18.60
C GLY A 23 3.40 -18.53 -19.09
N VAL A 24 2.34 -19.15 -18.55
CA VAL A 24 1.96 -20.50 -18.98
C VAL A 24 1.34 -20.52 -20.38
N ILE A 25 0.64 -19.45 -20.79
CA ILE A 25 0.17 -19.29 -22.18
C ILE A 25 1.37 -19.17 -23.12
N ALA A 26 2.35 -18.32 -22.79
CA ALA A 26 3.57 -18.15 -23.57
C ALA A 26 4.25 -19.50 -23.81
N ARG A 27 4.44 -20.30 -22.74
CA ARG A 27 4.97 -21.67 -22.86
C ARG A 27 4.12 -22.57 -23.74
N ALA A 28 2.79 -22.51 -23.60
CA ALA A 28 1.86 -23.36 -24.34
C ALA A 28 1.80 -23.02 -25.84
N THR A 29 2.14 -21.80 -26.23
CA THR A 29 2.13 -21.30 -27.62
C THR A 29 3.52 -21.21 -28.25
N GLY A 30 4.54 -21.79 -27.62
CA GLY A 30 5.88 -21.92 -28.19
C GLY A 30 6.88 -20.82 -27.84
N SER A 31 6.49 -19.86 -27.00
CA SER A 31 7.41 -18.91 -26.35
C SER A 31 8.03 -19.54 -25.09
N ASP A 32 9.05 -18.91 -24.54
CA ASP A 32 9.69 -19.38 -23.31
C ASP A 32 9.00 -18.82 -22.06
N PHE A 33 9.01 -19.60 -20.99
CA PHE A 33 8.67 -19.14 -19.64
C PHE A 33 9.64 -19.80 -18.66
N ASN A 34 10.42 -18.96 -17.98
CA ASN A 34 11.51 -19.44 -17.15
C ASN A 34 11.01 -20.35 -16.02
N ASN A 35 11.63 -21.52 -15.87
CA ASN A 35 11.23 -22.51 -14.87
C ASN A 35 11.35 -22.01 -13.43
N GLN A 36 12.34 -21.17 -13.12
CA GLN A 36 12.51 -20.61 -11.78
C GLN A 36 11.40 -19.59 -11.47
N LEU A 37 11.04 -18.73 -12.42
CA LEU A 37 9.90 -17.82 -12.29
C LEU A 37 8.59 -18.61 -12.10
N TYR A 38 8.39 -19.68 -12.87
CA TYR A 38 7.24 -20.58 -12.71
C TYR A 38 7.16 -21.13 -11.29
N ILE A 39 8.27 -21.66 -10.75
CA ILE A 39 8.31 -22.26 -9.41
C ILE A 39 8.00 -21.22 -8.34
N GLU A 40 8.62 -20.04 -8.40
CA GLU A 40 8.43 -18.98 -7.41
C GLU A 40 7.00 -18.43 -7.40
N VAL A 41 6.44 -18.11 -8.57
CA VAL A 41 5.07 -17.60 -8.67
C VAL A 41 4.07 -18.67 -8.23
N ARG A 42 4.26 -19.93 -8.66
CA ARG A 42 3.44 -21.06 -8.22
C ARG A 42 3.46 -21.22 -6.71
N LYS A 43 4.63 -21.12 -6.07
CA LYS A 43 4.76 -21.22 -4.61
C LYS A 43 3.91 -20.17 -3.91
N LYS A 44 3.99 -18.92 -4.36
CA LYS A 44 3.19 -17.82 -3.81
C LYS A 44 1.69 -18.00 -3.97
N LEU A 45 1.25 -18.45 -5.14
CA LEU A 45 -0.15 -18.74 -5.38
C LEU A 45 -0.66 -19.79 -4.37
N LEU A 46 0.11 -20.84 -4.11
CA LEU A 46 -0.24 -21.90 -3.15
C LEU A 46 -0.16 -21.47 -1.68
N GLU A 47 0.63 -20.45 -1.35
CA GLU A 47 0.69 -19.89 0.02
C GLU A 47 -0.53 -19.01 0.34
N ASN A 48 -1.23 -18.52 -0.69
CA ASN A 48 -2.40 -17.65 -0.52
C ASN A 48 -3.68 -18.46 -0.25
N LYS A 49 -4.02 -18.59 1.04
CA LYS A 49 -5.22 -19.29 1.51
C LYS A 49 -6.54 -18.70 1.01
N ASN A 50 -6.56 -17.43 0.58
CA ASN A 50 -7.78 -16.77 0.14
C ASN A 50 -8.24 -17.21 -1.26
N ILE A 51 -7.36 -17.85 -2.03
CA ILE A 51 -7.59 -18.27 -3.41
C ILE A 51 -7.43 -19.78 -3.63
N ASP A 52 -7.05 -20.54 -2.60
CA ASP A 52 -6.69 -21.97 -2.71
C ASP A 52 -7.81 -22.85 -3.30
N GLU A 53 -9.07 -22.55 -2.95
CA GLU A 53 -10.25 -23.26 -3.47
C GLU A 53 -10.53 -22.94 -4.95
N LEU A 54 -10.03 -21.81 -5.46
CA LEU A 54 -10.25 -21.34 -6.83
C LEU A 54 -9.04 -21.60 -7.74
N LEU A 55 -7.91 -22.05 -7.18
CA LEU A 55 -6.73 -22.38 -7.97
C LEU A 55 -6.97 -23.64 -8.82
N PRO A 56 -6.65 -23.61 -10.13
CA PRO A 56 -6.69 -24.80 -10.97
C PRO A 56 -5.87 -25.95 -10.40
N GLU A 57 -6.43 -27.16 -10.38
CA GLU A 57 -5.81 -28.36 -9.79
C GLU A 57 -4.47 -28.73 -10.47
N TRP A 58 -4.29 -28.38 -11.74
CA TRP A 58 -3.03 -28.61 -12.41
C TRP A 58 -1.90 -27.72 -11.85
N ILE A 59 -2.19 -26.56 -11.26
CA ILE A 59 -1.19 -25.74 -10.56
C ILE A 59 -0.68 -26.48 -9.32
N LYS A 60 -1.57 -27.16 -8.58
CA LYS A 60 -1.22 -27.93 -7.38
C LYS A 60 -0.36 -29.16 -7.72
N SER A 61 -0.56 -29.76 -8.88
CA SER A 61 0.12 -31.01 -9.28
C SER A 61 1.36 -30.83 -10.17
N LYS A 62 1.40 -29.83 -11.06
CA LYS A 62 2.54 -29.59 -11.97
C LYS A 62 3.54 -28.65 -11.31
N ARG A 63 4.68 -29.19 -10.90
CA ARG A 63 5.69 -28.49 -10.08
C ARG A 63 6.72 -27.72 -10.90
N THR A 64 6.86 -28.03 -12.18
CA THR A 64 7.81 -27.37 -13.10
C THR A 64 7.14 -27.00 -14.40
N ILE A 65 7.74 -26.05 -15.13
CA ILE A 65 7.22 -25.61 -16.42
C ILE A 65 7.18 -26.75 -17.45
N ASP A 66 8.11 -27.70 -17.36
CA ASP A 66 8.14 -28.86 -18.25
C ASP A 66 7.03 -29.88 -17.93
N GLN A 67 6.70 -30.08 -16.64
CA GLN A 67 5.55 -30.90 -16.27
C GLN A 67 4.24 -30.30 -16.76
N PHE A 68 4.11 -28.97 -16.69
CA PHE A 68 3.00 -28.24 -17.29
C PHE A 68 2.97 -28.41 -18.81
N TRP A 69 4.12 -28.27 -19.48
CA TRP A 69 4.21 -28.41 -20.93
C TRP A 69 3.81 -29.82 -21.42
N THR A 70 4.28 -30.88 -20.77
CA THR A 70 3.89 -32.25 -21.08
C THR A 70 2.37 -32.44 -20.92
N PHE A 71 1.80 -31.88 -19.86
CA PHE A 71 0.36 -31.93 -19.59
C PHE A 71 -0.46 -31.25 -20.69
N ILE A 72 -0.15 -30.00 -21.02
CA ILE A 72 -0.96 -29.22 -21.94
C ILE A 72 -0.79 -29.68 -23.40
N LYS A 73 0.43 -30.06 -23.81
CA LYS A 73 0.72 -30.60 -25.14
C LYS A 73 0.03 -31.94 -25.39
N GLY A 74 -0.05 -32.80 -24.36
CA GLY A 74 -0.71 -34.09 -24.45
C GLY A 74 -2.24 -34.01 -24.56
N ARG A 75 -2.83 -32.90 -24.11
CA ARG A 75 -4.29 -32.71 -24.07
C ARG A 75 -4.84 -31.94 -25.26
N TYR A 76 -4.05 -31.01 -25.83
CA TYR A 76 -4.52 -30.11 -26.89
C TYR A 76 -3.48 -29.97 -28.02
N SER A 77 -3.95 -30.12 -29.26
CA SER A 77 -3.11 -30.14 -30.45
C SER A 77 -2.86 -28.75 -31.01
N THR A 78 -3.80 -27.81 -30.85
CA THR A 78 -3.68 -26.45 -31.40
C THR A 78 -3.34 -25.41 -30.34
N TYR A 79 -2.74 -24.29 -30.75
CA TYR A 79 -2.49 -23.16 -29.84
C TYR A 79 -3.77 -22.50 -29.33
N GLN A 80 -4.83 -22.50 -30.15
CA GLN A 80 -6.12 -21.93 -29.77
C GLN A 80 -6.73 -22.70 -28.60
N GLU A 81 -6.83 -24.03 -28.72
CA GLU A 81 -7.39 -24.89 -27.66
C GLU A 81 -6.63 -24.76 -26.34
N ARG A 82 -5.30 -24.60 -26.39
CA ARG A 82 -4.47 -24.39 -25.19
C ARG A 82 -4.79 -23.07 -24.51
N ARG A 83 -4.95 -21.99 -25.27
CA ARG A 83 -5.33 -20.67 -24.74
C ARG A 83 -6.73 -20.71 -24.15
N ASP A 84 -7.69 -21.30 -24.86
CA ASP A 84 -9.08 -21.39 -24.41
C ASP A 84 -9.18 -22.16 -23.09
N PHE A 85 -8.46 -23.28 -22.96
CA PHE A 85 -8.38 -24.03 -21.70
C PHE A 85 -7.76 -23.20 -20.57
N LEU A 86 -6.64 -22.53 -20.83
CA LEU A 86 -5.96 -21.74 -19.80
C LEU A 86 -6.85 -20.57 -19.35
N TRP A 87 -7.43 -19.82 -20.28
CA TRP A 87 -8.37 -18.74 -19.95
C TRP A 87 -9.56 -19.27 -19.15
N SER A 88 -10.15 -20.40 -19.53
CA SER A 88 -11.29 -20.98 -18.81
C SER A 88 -10.95 -21.40 -17.38
N GLU A 89 -9.75 -21.97 -17.17
CA GLU A 89 -9.31 -22.42 -15.84
C GLU A 89 -9.01 -21.24 -14.90
N PHE A 90 -8.43 -20.16 -15.42
CA PHE A 90 -8.11 -18.97 -14.63
C PHE A 90 -9.30 -18.02 -14.43
N ALA A 91 -10.31 -18.07 -15.31
CA ALA A 91 -11.44 -17.14 -15.26
C ALA A 91 -12.17 -17.08 -13.90
N PRO A 92 -12.48 -18.19 -13.21
CA PRO A 92 -13.13 -18.12 -11.88
C PRO A 92 -12.27 -17.38 -10.85
N LEU A 93 -10.96 -17.61 -10.86
CA LEU A 93 -10.02 -16.97 -9.95
C LEU A 93 -9.87 -15.48 -10.26
N LEU A 94 -9.66 -15.12 -11.53
CA LEU A 94 -9.55 -13.73 -11.95
C LEU A 94 -10.86 -12.97 -11.68
N ASN A 95 -12.01 -13.54 -12.01
CA ASN A 95 -13.31 -12.94 -11.70
C ASN A 95 -13.49 -12.74 -10.19
N TYR A 96 -13.06 -13.70 -9.35
CA TYR A 96 -13.11 -13.54 -7.89
C TYR A 96 -12.21 -12.40 -7.39
N LEU A 97 -11.01 -12.29 -7.95
CA LEU A 97 -10.09 -11.21 -7.60
C LEU A 97 -10.62 -9.87 -8.10
N GLU A 98 -11.13 -9.78 -9.32
CA GLU A 98 -11.77 -8.59 -9.90
C GLU A 98 -13.04 -8.17 -9.14
N THR A 99 -13.86 -9.12 -8.67
CA THR A 99 -15.05 -8.84 -7.84
C THR A 99 -14.69 -8.41 -6.42
N LYS A 100 -13.60 -8.93 -5.85
CA LYS A 100 -12.97 -8.34 -4.66
C LYS A 100 -12.42 -6.93 -4.92
N THR A 101 -12.04 -6.64 -6.16
CA THR A 101 -11.51 -5.32 -6.56
C THR A 101 -12.64 -4.34 -6.98
N THR A 102 -13.92 -4.74 -6.93
CA THR A 102 -15.05 -3.91 -7.39
C THR A 102 -16.14 -3.75 -6.35
N SER A 103 -15.79 -3.07 -5.25
CA SER A 103 -16.67 -2.10 -4.61
C SER A 103 -15.80 -1.04 -3.93
N PRO A 104 -15.81 0.24 -4.38
CA PRO A 104 -15.14 1.34 -3.69
C PRO A 104 -15.63 1.55 -2.24
N LEU A 105 -16.68 0.83 -1.82
CA LEU A 105 -17.29 0.92 -0.50
C LEU A 105 -16.87 -0.22 0.45
N ASP A 106 -16.27 -1.31 -0.06
CA ASP A 106 -15.86 -2.49 0.75
C ASP A 106 -14.35 -2.79 0.67
N GLU A 107 -13.52 -1.85 0.22
CA GLU A 107 -12.09 -1.92 0.54
C GLU A 107 -11.96 -1.92 2.06
N SER A 108 -11.67 -3.07 2.67
CA SER A 108 -10.84 -3.05 3.86
C SER A 108 -9.52 -2.44 3.41
N ILE A 109 -9.39 -1.12 3.52
CA ILE A 109 -8.19 -0.39 3.16
C ILE A 109 -7.04 -1.05 3.93
N VAL A 110 -6.25 -1.87 3.24
CA VAL A 110 -5.06 -2.46 3.84
C VAL A 110 -4.06 -1.33 3.96
N PHE A 111 -3.87 -0.91 5.20
CA PHE A 111 -3.00 0.22 5.50
C PHE A 111 -1.54 -0.27 5.50
N ASP A 112 -0.88 -0.17 4.35
CA ASP A 112 0.50 -0.58 4.10
C ASP A 112 1.39 0.53 3.51
N GLU A 113 2.70 0.28 3.32
CA GLU A 113 3.61 1.27 2.73
C GLU A 113 3.15 1.75 1.34
N MET A 114 2.55 0.86 0.55
CA MET A 114 2.07 1.19 -0.79
C MET A 114 0.88 2.15 -0.72
N HIS A 115 -0.06 1.90 0.19
CA HIS A 115 -1.20 2.76 0.44
C HIS A 115 -0.76 4.17 0.88
N ILE A 116 0.22 4.26 1.78
CA ILE A 116 0.82 5.52 2.23
C ILE A 116 1.46 6.27 1.06
N HIS A 117 2.27 5.57 0.26
CA HIS A 117 2.91 6.16 -0.92
C HIS A 117 1.89 6.64 -1.95
N ASN A 118 0.82 5.88 -2.19
CA ASN A 118 -0.25 6.28 -3.10
C ASN A 118 -1.00 7.52 -2.61
N GLN A 119 -1.33 7.60 -1.32
CA GLN A 119 -1.94 8.81 -0.74
C GLN A 119 -1.01 10.02 -0.81
N TRP A 120 0.28 9.82 -0.52
CA TRP A 120 1.28 10.87 -0.62
C TRP A 120 1.43 11.38 -2.06
N GLN A 121 1.53 10.49 -3.05
CA GLN A 121 1.63 10.87 -4.45
C GLN A 121 0.40 11.65 -4.92
N LYS A 122 -0.81 11.19 -4.57
CA LYS A 122 -2.06 11.93 -4.86
C LYS A 122 -2.06 13.33 -4.25
N ALA A 123 -1.48 13.52 -3.07
CA ALA A 123 -1.35 14.84 -2.45
C ALA A 123 -0.32 15.72 -3.17
N LEU A 124 0.78 15.13 -3.67
CA LEU A 124 1.79 15.83 -4.48
C LEU A 124 1.23 16.30 -5.82
N ASP A 125 0.45 15.48 -6.49
CA ASP A 125 -0.12 15.83 -7.81
C ASP A 125 -1.06 17.05 -7.74
N ARG A 126 -1.67 17.27 -6.57
CA ARG A 126 -2.55 18.43 -6.31
C ARG A 126 -1.78 19.72 -6.03
N LYS A 127 -0.47 19.68 -5.74
CA LYS A 127 0.25 20.84 -5.18
C LYS A 127 0.26 22.07 -6.09
N GLN A 128 0.26 21.86 -7.40
CA GLN A 128 0.34 22.91 -8.42
C GLN A 128 -1.05 23.47 -8.78
N THR A 129 -2.05 22.61 -8.89
CA THR A 129 -3.41 22.97 -9.33
C THR A 129 -4.32 23.37 -8.16
N GLU A 130 -4.18 22.71 -7.01
CA GLU A 130 -5.01 22.89 -5.81
C GLU A 130 -4.16 22.85 -4.51
N PRO A 131 -3.34 23.89 -4.22
CA PRO A 131 -2.49 23.92 -3.03
C PRO A 131 -3.21 23.69 -1.70
N GLU A 132 -4.43 24.22 -1.54
CA GLU A 132 -5.27 24.01 -0.35
C GLU A 132 -5.75 22.55 -0.24
N GLY A 133 -6.09 21.92 -1.37
CA GLY A 133 -6.46 20.51 -1.46
C GLY A 133 -5.28 19.59 -1.14
N ALA A 134 -4.08 19.94 -1.60
CA ALA A 134 -2.84 19.23 -1.26
C ALA A 134 -2.54 19.29 0.24
N ILE A 135 -2.67 20.46 0.87
CA ILE A 135 -2.53 20.63 2.33
C ILE A 135 -3.54 19.79 3.10
N THR A 136 -4.80 19.81 2.66
CA THR A 136 -5.86 19.00 3.28
C THR A 136 -5.52 17.51 3.20
N SER A 137 -5.04 17.07 2.03
CA SER A 137 -4.61 15.68 1.82
C SER A 137 -3.42 15.30 2.71
N ALA A 138 -2.46 16.21 2.90
CA ALA A 138 -1.32 16.02 3.81
C ALA A 138 -1.76 15.82 5.28
N ARG A 139 -2.72 16.63 5.75
CA ARG A 139 -3.32 16.47 7.09
C ARG A 139 -4.02 15.12 7.22
N THR A 140 -4.86 14.77 6.26
CA THR A 140 -5.61 13.51 6.26
C THR A 140 -4.68 12.30 6.28
N LEU A 141 -3.57 12.35 5.53
CA LEU A 141 -2.58 11.27 5.52
C LEU A 141 -2.00 11.04 6.93
N ILE A 142 -1.54 12.09 7.60
CA ILE A 142 -1.02 11.98 8.97
C ILE A 142 -2.10 11.51 9.94
N GLU A 143 -3.30 12.06 9.86
CA GLU A 143 -4.40 11.65 10.74
C GLU A 143 -4.70 10.16 10.59
N SER A 144 -4.77 9.67 9.35
CA SER A 144 -5.05 8.26 9.05
C SER A 144 -3.95 7.34 9.59
N ILE A 145 -2.68 7.73 9.46
CA ILE A 145 -1.54 7.00 10.04
C ILE A 145 -1.67 6.88 11.55
N LEU A 146 -1.93 8.02 12.21
CA LEU A 146 -1.97 8.06 13.67
C LEU A 146 -3.11 7.22 14.21
N LYS A 147 -4.31 7.35 13.63
CA LYS A 147 -5.48 6.55 13.98
C LYS A 147 -5.23 5.06 13.74
N HIS A 148 -4.71 4.71 12.57
CA HIS A 148 -4.37 3.32 12.25
C HIS A 148 -3.40 2.70 13.27
N ILE A 149 -2.33 3.40 13.64
CA ILE A 149 -1.37 2.88 14.64
C ILE A 149 -2.04 2.70 16.01
N LEU A 150 -2.88 3.63 16.44
CA LEU A 150 -3.59 3.54 17.72
C LEU A 150 -4.60 2.37 17.71
N ASP A 151 -5.35 2.20 16.62
CA ASP A 151 -6.31 1.12 16.44
C ASP A 151 -5.62 -0.25 16.48
N GLU A 152 -4.54 -0.44 15.73
CA GLU A 152 -3.76 -1.69 15.72
C GLU A 152 -3.16 -2.02 17.10
N GLN A 153 -2.87 -0.99 17.89
CA GLN A 153 -2.34 -1.14 19.26
C GLN A 153 -3.45 -1.20 20.32
N ASN A 154 -4.72 -1.18 19.92
CA ASN A 154 -5.89 -1.13 20.79
C ASN A 154 -5.86 0.04 21.80
N ILE A 155 -5.29 1.18 21.41
CA ILE A 155 -5.25 2.41 22.20
C ILE A 155 -6.44 3.28 21.83
N LYS A 156 -7.35 3.51 22.79
CA LYS A 156 -8.51 4.35 22.57
C LYS A 156 -8.12 5.83 22.45
N TYR A 157 -8.72 6.51 21.49
CA TYR A 157 -8.66 7.95 21.33
C TYR A 157 -10.08 8.52 21.16
N ASN A 158 -10.22 9.84 21.29
CA ASN A 158 -11.48 10.53 21.04
C ASN A 158 -11.67 10.74 19.53
N ASP A 159 -12.84 10.47 18.98
CA ASP A 159 -13.14 10.67 17.54
C ASP A 159 -12.91 12.13 17.09
N GLY A 160 -13.09 13.08 18.01
CA GLY A 160 -12.81 14.50 17.81
C GLY A 160 -11.39 14.95 18.22
N ALA A 161 -10.46 14.02 18.48
CA ALA A 161 -9.10 14.36 18.87
C ALA A 161 -8.35 15.11 17.75
N GLU A 162 -7.66 16.17 18.12
CA GLU A 162 -6.83 16.93 17.20
C GLU A 162 -5.50 16.22 16.94
N LEU A 163 -4.85 16.53 15.81
CA LEU A 163 -3.56 15.91 15.42
C LEU A 163 -2.49 15.90 16.52
N PRO A 164 -2.28 16.97 17.31
CA PRO A 164 -1.31 16.94 18.41
C PRO A 164 -1.62 15.89 19.48
N GLU A 165 -2.91 15.66 19.77
CA GLU A 165 -3.35 14.69 20.77
C GLU A 165 -3.11 13.27 20.28
N LEU A 166 -3.52 12.97 19.04
CA LEU A 166 -3.27 11.68 18.39
C LEU A 166 -1.76 11.38 18.32
N TYR A 167 -0.95 12.37 17.92
CA TYR A 167 0.50 12.20 17.84
C TYR A 167 1.14 11.95 19.20
N LYS A 168 0.66 12.61 20.25
CA LYS A 168 1.18 12.40 21.60
C LYS A 168 1.00 10.95 22.06
N GLU A 169 -0.16 10.35 21.81
CA GLU A 169 -0.42 8.96 22.18
C GLU A 169 0.40 7.98 21.33
N VAL A 170 0.50 8.21 20.01
CA VAL A 170 1.37 7.41 19.14
C VAL A 170 2.84 7.53 19.57
N ALA A 171 3.33 8.73 19.85
CA ALA A 171 4.71 8.96 20.26
C ALA A 171 5.05 8.25 21.57
N LYS A 172 4.14 8.28 22.56
CA LYS A 172 4.29 7.48 23.79
C LYS A 172 4.33 5.99 23.47
N SER A 173 3.37 5.51 22.69
CA SER A 173 3.26 4.08 22.37
C SER A 173 4.46 3.56 21.59
N LEU A 174 5.04 4.35 20.70
CA LEU A 174 6.23 3.99 19.91
C LEU A 174 7.56 4.31 20.60
N ASN A 175 7.55 4.79 21.86
CA ASN A 175 8.76 5.25 22.57
C ASN A 175 9.51 6.41 21.87
N LEU A 176 8.76 7.28 21.20
CA LEU A 176 9.22 8.48 20.51
C LEU A 176 8.97 9.76 21.33
N ALA A 177 8.48 9.65 22.57
CA ALA A 177 8.31 10.80 23.44
C ALA A 177 9.69 11.36 23.85
N PRO A 178 9.99 12.66 23.64
CA PRO A 178 11.31 13.24 23.97
C PRO A 178 11.75 12.99 25.42
N GLU A 179 10.79 12.95 26.34
CA GLU A 179 11.00 12.71 27.78
C GLU A 179 11.64 11.35 28.07
N ASN A 180 11.49 10.37 27.17
CA ASN A 180 12.01 9.01 27.34
C ASN A 180 13.49 8.87 26.91
N HIS A 181 14.08 9.92 26.33
CA HIS A 181 15.45 9.88 25.81
C HIS A 181 16.38 10.72 26.68
N GLN A 182 17.63 10.29 26.87
CA GLN A 182 18.62 11.07 27.62
C GLN A 182 19.36 12.06 26.71
N GLU A 183 19.62 11.65 25.47
CA GLU A 183 20.44 12.42 24.54
C GLU A 183 19.67 13.64 24.02
N GLN A 184 20.29 14.81 24.15
CA GLN A 184 19.67 16.08 23.78
C GLN A 184 19.32 16.16 22.29
N ILE A 185 20.11 15.50 21.44
CA ILE A 185 19.89 15.49 19.99
C ILE A 185 18.58 14.79 19.62
N PHE A 186 18.27 13.65 20.24
CA PHE A 186 17.01 12.94 20.00
C PHE A 186 15.82 13.73 20.51
N LYS A 187 15.95 14.39 21.68
CA LYS A 187 14.90 15.28 22.19
C LYS A 187 14.58 16.39 21.21
N GLN A 188 15.61 17.00 20.61
CA GLN A 188 15.43 18.10 19.66
C GLN A 188 14.72 17.64 18.39
N ILE A 189 15.13 16.50 17.81
CA ILE A 189 14.51 15.97 16.59
C ILE A 189 13.05 15.59 16.87
N LEU A 190 12.78 14.83 17.93
CA LEU A 190 11.43 14.36 18.27
C LEU A 190 10.50 15.52 18.67
N GLY A 191 11.04 16.55 19.35
CA GLY A 191 10.33 17.80 19.61
C GLY A 191 10.02 18.58 18.32
N GLY A 192 10.94 18.58 17.36
CA GLY A 192 10.72 19.12 16.01
C GLY A 192 9.59 18.39 15.28
N SER A 193 9.56 17.05 15.32
CA SER A 193 8.49 16.24 14.75
C SER A 193 7.12 16.56 15.34
N SER A 194 7.04 16.73 16.66
CA SER A 194 5.82 17.16 17.35
C SER A 194 5.35 18.54 16.87
N SER A 195 6.29 19.47 16.67
CA SER A 195 6.02 20.82 16.17
C SER A 195 5.51 20.80 14.73
N ILE A 196 6.07 19.94 13.88
CA ILE A 196 5.63 19.74 12.48
C ILE A 196 4.19 19.23 12.45
N VAL A 197 3.87 18.16 13.19
CA VAL A 197 2.51 17.58 13.21
C VAL A 197 1.49 18.60 13.74
N SER A 198 1.85 19.33 14.79
CA SER A 198 1.01 20.41 15.32
C SER A 198 0.79 21.53 14.30
N GLY A 199 1.85 21.92 13.57
CA GLY A 199 1.78 22.90 12.50
C GLY A 199 0.87 22.46 11.35
N LEU A 200 0.95 21.19 10.93
CA LEU A 200 0.09 20.61 9.89
C LEU A 200 -1.39 20.61 10.31
N GLY A 201 -1.70 20.30 11.57
CA GLY A 201 -3.06 20.38 12.11
C GLY A 201 -3.62 21.80 12.07
N ALA A 202 -2.83 22.77 12.50
CA ALA A 202 -3.21 24.18 12.55
C ALA A 202 -3.33 24.83 11.15
N LEU A 203 -2.60 24.34 10.15
CA LEU A 203 -2.56 24.92 8.80
C LEU A 203 -3.96 24.93 8.16
N ARG A 204 -4.72 23.83 8.28
CA ARG A 204 -6.10 23.77 7.78
C ARG A 204 -7.01 24.76 8.51
N ASN A 205 -6.88 24.91 9.83
CA ASN A 205 -7.78 25.79 10.58
C ASN A 205 -7.56 27.26 10.17
N LYS A 206 -6.32 27.69 9.93
CA LYS A 206 -6.04 29.07 9.46
C LYS A 206 -6.41 29.33 7.99
N LEU A 207 -6.45 28.28 7.15
CA LEU A 207 -6.77 28.39 5.72
C LEU A 207 -8.25 28.12 5.43
N GLY A 208 -8.92 27.32 6.26
CA GLY A 208 -10.29 26.85 6.12
C GLY A 208 -11.32 27.58 6.99
N ASP A 209 -10.92 28.52 7.85
CA ASP A 209 -11.86 29.33 8.64
C ASP A 209 -12.59 30.34 7.75
N ALA A 210 -13.60 29.79 7.06
CA ALA A 210 -14.62 30.47 6.32
C ALA A 210 -15.74 31.00 7.24
N HIS A 211 -15.47 31.28 8.51
CA HIS A 211 -16.33 32.09 9.36
C HIS A 211 -15.92 33.56 9.34
N GLY A 212 -16.06 34.14 8.14
CA GLY A 212 -15.90 35.55 7.89
C GLY A 212 -14.77 35.80 6.91
N LYS A 213 -15.11 36.32 5.73
CA LYS A 213 -14.18 36.90 4.76
C LYS A 213 -13.41 38.05 5.41
N SER A 214 -12.42 37.75 6.25
CA SER A 214 -11.43 38.75 6.63
C SER A 214 -10.60 39.02 5.37
N LYS A 215 -10.42 40.30 5.04
CA LYS A 215 -9.73 40.82 3.84
C LYS A 215 -8.25 40.37 3.70
N LYS A 216 -7.78 39.44 4.55
CA LYS A 216 -6.40 38.97 4.72
C LYS A 216 -6.28 37.44 4.77
N SER A 217 -7.17 36.67 4.15
CA SER A 217 -6.92 35.23 3.96
C SER A 217 -5.71 35.05 3.02
N ILE A 218 -4.60 34.54 3.56
CA ILE A 218 -3.38 34.26 2.80
C ILE A 218 -3.60 32.92 2.10
N LYS A 219 -3.71 32.95 0.77
CA LYS A 219 -3.78 31.72 -0.02
C LYS A 219 -2.41 31.03 -0.05
N PRO A 220 -2.34 29.73 0.24
CA PRO A 220 -1.08 28.99 0.15
C PRO A 220 -0.66 28.90 -1.32
N SER A 221 0.58 29.24 -1.61
CA SER A 221 1.20 28.94 -2.91
C SER A 221 1.75 27.52 -2.97
N GLU A 222 2.06 27.05 -4.18
CA GLU A 222 2.62 25.71 -4.47
C GLU A 222 3.77 25.31 -3.53
N ARG A 223 4.74 26.19 -3.29
CA ARG A 223 5.87 25.87 -2.39
C ARG A 223 5.44 25.56 -0.95
N HIS A 224 4.35 26.15 -0.47
CA HIS A 224 3.86 25.91 0.89
C HIS A 224 3.11 24.58 0.96
N SER A 225 2.31 24.24 -0.06
CA SER A 225 1.65 22.95 -0.16
C SER A 225 2.67 21.81 -0.34
N GLU A 226 3.68 22.02 -1.18
CA GLU A 226 4.77 21.07 -1.38
C GLU A 226 5.51 20.76 -0.08
N LEU A 227 5.87 21.78 0.70
CA LEU A 227 6.52 21.59 2.00
C LEU A 227 5.61 20.79 2.95
N ALA A 228 4.33 21.16 3.06
CA ALA A 228 3.39 20.47 3.93
C ALA A 228 3.20 19.00 3.55
N VAL A 229 3.05 18.71 2.27
CA VAL A 229 2.88 17.34 1.74
C VAL A 229 4.14 16.50 1.98
N ASN A 230 5.33 17.05 1.74
CA ASN A 230 6.58 16.33 1.96
C ASN A 230 6.87 16.06 3.45
N LEU A 231 6.58 17.02 4.32
CA LEU A 231 6.69 16.83 5.77
C LEU A 231 5.71 15.74 6.25
N ALA A 232 4.47 15.77 5.76
CA ALA A 232 3.47 14.75 6.06
C ALA A 232 3.89 13.36 5.57
N GLY A 233 4.31 13.23 4.31
CA GLY A 233 4.74 11.95 3.74
C GLY A 233 5.94 11.35 4.48
N THR A 234 6.94 12.17 4.80
CA THR A 234 8.12 11.75 5.56
C THR A 234 7.75 11.26 6.95
N MET A 235 6.92 12.01 7.68
CA MET A 235 6.44 11.63 9.01
C MET A 235 5.58 10.37 8.97
N ALA A 236 4.69 10.23 7.98
CA ALA A 236 3.84 9.06 7.79
C ALA A 236 4.68 7.79 7.63
N ILE A 237 5.65 7.79 6.70
CA ILE A 237 6.53 6.66 6.45
C ILE A 237 7.38 6.33 7.68
N PHE A 238 7.95 7.34 8.33
CA PHE A 238 8.75 7.13 9.54
C PHE A 238 7.95 6.47 10.67
N LEU A 239 6.75 6.98 10.97
CA LEU A 239 5.89 6.45 12.02
C LEU A 239 5.44 5.02 11.71
N PHE A 240 5.04 4.77 10.46
CA PHE A 240 4.58 3.46 10.04
C PHE A 240 5.70 2.40 10.10
N LYS A 241 6.90 2.72 9.62
CA LYS A 241 8.06 1.82 9.70
C LYS A 241 8.45 1.53 11.14
N THR A 242 8.52 2.56 11.97
CA THR A 242 8.77 2.42 13.42
C THR A 242 7.75 1.49 14.08
N PHE A 243 6.47 1.64 13.72
CA PHE A 243 5.40 0.77 14.21
C PHE A 243 5.59 -0.68 13.75
N LYS A 244 5.84 -0.93 12.46
CA LYS A 244 6.03 -2.28 11.93
C LYS A 244 7.23 -2.99 12.56
N GLU A 245 8.37 -2.30 12.69
CA GLU A 245 9.55 -2.85 13.38
C GLU A 245 9.25 -3.22 14.83
N LYS A 246 8.51 -2.37 15.56
CA LYS A 246 8.13 -2.65 16.95
C LYS A 246 7.19 -3.85 17.08
N THR A 247 6.30 -4.05 16.12
CA THR A 247 5.33 -5.16 16.13
C THR A 247 5.97 -6.48 15.67
N GLN A 248 6.98 -6.43 14.79
CA GLN A 248 7.75 -7.62 14.38
C GLN A 248 8.72 -8.12 15.45
N ASN A 249 9.15 -7.25 16.37
CA ASN A 249 10.07 -7.58 17.47
C ASN A 249 9.36 -8.04 18.76
N LYS A 250 8.04 -8.28 18.72
CA LYS A 250 7.25 -8.87 19.82
C LYS A 250 6.96 -10.33 19.53
#